data_AF-R0M7J6-F1
#
_entry.id   AF-R0M7J6-F1
#
_cell.length_a   1.000
_cell.length_b   1.000
_cell.length_c   1.000
_cell.angle_alpha   90.00
_cell.angle_beta   90.00
_cell.angle_gamma   90.00
#
_symmetry.space_group_name_H-M   'P 1'
#
loop_
_entity.id
_entity.type
_entity.pdbx_description
1 polymer ?
#
loop_
_entity_poly.entity_id
_entity_poly.type
_entity_poly.pdbx_seq_one_letter_code
_entity_poly.pdbx_strand_id
1 'polypeptide(L)' 'RLLKTCENIHLPRKFKAILDKYEHDPESLRAAGLAYAVDQIVDLVTQDVAGVHLYTMNNAETAKYIHQATHALFNHQSLG' A
#
# COMPACT_ATOMS: atom_id res chain seq x y z
N ARG A 1 -14.47 -9.26 6.23
CA ARG A 1 -14.09 -8.45 5.06
C ARG A 1 -13.89 -7.03 5.58
N LEU A 2 -12.68 -6.46 5.52
CA LEU A 2 -12.26 -5.21 6.18
C LEU A 2 -13.26 -4.04 6.05
N LEU A 3 -14.02 -3.99 4.96
CA LEU A 3 -15.05 -2.98 4.71
C LEU A 3 -16.26 -3.03 5.68
N LYS A 4 -16.53 -4.16 6.34
CA LYS A 4 -17.68 -4.30 7.27
C LYS A 4 -17.43 -3.76 8.68
N THR A 5 -16.18 -3.50 9.06
CA THR A 5 -15.83 -3.05 10.43
C THR A 5 -15.40 -1.59 10.48
N CYS A 6 -15.43 -0.89 9.35
CA CYS A 6 -14.89 0.45 9.18
C CYS A 6 -15.99 1.40 8.69
N GLU A 7 -17.11 1.48 9.42
CA GLU A 7 -18.26 2.33 9.05
C GLU A 7 -17.90 3.84 8.99
N ASN A 8 -16.82 4.26 9.65
CA ASN A 8 -16.37 5.66 9.70
C ASN A 8 -15.03 5.94 8.98
N ILE A 9 -14.51 5.02 8.16
CA ILE A 9 -13.26 5.25 7.42
C ILE A 9 -13.56 5.87 6.06
N HIS A 10 -13.09 7.10 5.86
CA HIS A 10 -13.06 7.72 4.54
C HIS A 10 -12.01 7.02 3.67
N LEU A 11 -12.47 6.15 2.78
CA LEU A 11 -11.60 5.50 1.79
C LEU A 11 -11.09 6.55 0.80
N PRO A 12 -9.77 6.65 0.56
CA PRO A 12 -9.22 7.56 -0.44
C PRO A 12 -9.84 7.32 -1.82
N ARG A 13 -10.11 8.39 -2.57
CA ARG A 13 -10.79 8.31 -3.88
C ARG A 13 -10.09 7.35 -4.85
N LYS A 14 -8.76 7.37 -4.89
CA LYS A 14 -7.94 6.48 -5.74
C LYS A 14 -8.14 5.01 -5.39
N PHE A 15 -8.18 4.69 -4.09
CA PHE A 15 -8.40 3.32 -3.62
C PHE A 15 -9.82 2.84 -3.94
N LYS A 16 -10.84 3.67 -3.69
CA LYS A 16 -12.22 3.34 -4.04
C LYS A 16 -12.37 3.06 -5.54
N ALA A 17 -11.78 3.89 -6.39
CA ALA A 17 -11.83 3.68 -7.84
C ALA A 17 -11.17 2.36 -8.30
N ILE A 18 -10.10 1.92 -7.63
CA ILE A 18 -9.47 0.62 -7.88
C ILE A 18 -10.42 -0.53 -7.51
N LEU A 19 -11.06 -0.45 -6.33
CA LEU A 19 -12.04 -1.45 -5.90
C LEU A 19 -13.21 -1.53 -6.87
N ASP A 20 -13.84 -0.40 -7.17
CA ASP A 20 -15.03 -0.33 -8.03
C ASP A 20 -14.75 -0.85 -9.45
N LYS A 21 -13.53 -0.66 -9.97
CA LYS A 21 -13.16 -1.09 -11.33
C LYS A 21 -12.77 -2.57 -11.42
N TYR A 22 -12.08 -3.10 -10.42
CA TYR A 22 -11.45 -4.43 -10.48
C TYR A 22 -12.03 -5.44 -9.50
N GLU A 23 -13.13 -5.14 -8.79
CA GLU A 23 -13.70 -6.05 -7.78
C GLU A 23 -14.02 -7.47 -8.28
N HIS A 24 -14.25 -7.64 -9.58
CA HIS A 24 -14.54 -8.91 -10.23
C HIS A 24 -13.36 -9.52 -10.98
N ASP A 25 -12.18 -8.90 -10.92
CA ASP A 25 -10.93 -9.36 -11.51
C ASP A 25 -9.83 -9.41 -10.43
N PRO A 26 -9.65 -10.55 -9.74
CA PRO A 26 -8.69 -10.69 -8.65
C PRO A 26 -7.24 -10.42 -9.04
N GLU A 27 -6.86 -10.70 -10.29
CA GLU A 27 -5.49 -10.47 -10.77
C GLU A 27 -5.23 -8.97 -10.95
N SER A 28 -6.13 -8.28 -11.66
CA SER A 28 -6.03 -6.83 -11.84
C SER A 28 -6.18 -6.09 -10.51
N LEU A 29 -7.06 -6.54 -9.62
CA LEU A 29 -7.24 -5.95 -8.30
C LEU A 29 -5.97 -6.08 -7.46
N ARG A 30 -5.31 -7.23 -7.50
CA ARG A 30 -4.03 -7.44 -6.82
C ARG A 30 -2.95 -6.53 -7.39
N ALA A 31 -2.81 -6.46 -8.71
CA ALA A 31 -1.81 -5.62 -9.35
C ALA A 31 -2.02 -4.13 -9.03
N ALA A 32 -3.26 -3.64 -9.17
CA ALA A 32 -3.62 -2.26 -8.85
C ALA A 32 -3.45 -1.94 -7.35
N GLY A 33 -3.78 -2.90 -6.46
CA GLY A 33 -3.59 -2.77 -5.02
C GLY A 33 -2.12 -2.68 -4.62
N LEU A 34 -1.25 -3.51 -5.22
CA LEU A 34 0.21 -3.44 -5.01
C LEU A 34 0.79 -2.10 -5.47
N ALA A 35 0.40 -1.65 -6.67
CA ALA A 35 0.84 -0.35 -7.19
C ALA A 35 0.40 0.80 -6.28
N TYR A 36 -0.84 0.76 -5.79
CA TYR A 36 -1.35 1.75 -4.84
C TYR A 36 -0.59 1.73 -3.50
N ALA A 37 -0.24 0.56 -2.97
CA ALA A 37 0.53 0.47 -1.73
C ALA A 37 1.95 1.06 -1.88
N VAL A 38 2.62 0.78 -3.01
CA VAL A 38 3.95 1.36 -3.31
C VAL A 38 3.87 2.88 -3.41
N ASP A 39 2.88 3.41 -4.14
CA ASP A 39 2.61 4.84 -4.27
C ASP A 39 2.39 5.52 -2.90
N GLN A 40 1.57 4.91 -2.03
CA GLN A 40 1.37 5.41 -0.67
C GLN A 40 2.66 5.43 0.17
N ILE A 41 3.53 4.43 0.01
CA ILE A 41 4.81 4.40 0.73
C ILE A 41 5.75 5.49 0.21
N VAL A 42 5.81 5.70 -1.10
CA VAL A 42 6.60 6.80 -1.70
C VAL A 42 6.14 8.15 -1.14
N ASP A 43 4.83 8.39 -1.09
CA ASP A 43 4.26 9.62 -0.54
C ASP A 43 4.61 9.83 0.94
N LEU A 44 4.64 8.76 1.75
CA LEU A 44 5.02 8.83 3.15
C LEU A 44 6.52 9.10 3.32
N VAL A 45 7.38 8.41 2.56
CA VAL A 45 8.83 8.59 2.65
C VAL A 45 9.25 9.99 2.23
N THR A 46 8.60 10.56 1.21
CA THR A 46 8.83 11.96 0.78
C THR A 46 8.37 13.00 1.81
N GLN A 47 7.61 12.58 2.83
CA GLN A 47 7.22 13.39 3.99
C GLN A 47 8.09 13.09 5.22
N ASP A 48 9.24 12.43 5.04
CA ASP A 48 10.24 12.17 6.08
C ASP A 48 9.71 11.36 7.29
N VAL A 49 8.79 10.42 7.06
CA VAL A 49 8.37 9.48 8.11
C VAL A 49 9.54 8.60 8.56
N ALA A 50 9.58 8.23 9.84
CA ALA A 50 10.64 7.38 10.39
C ALA A 50 10.62 5.93 9.87
N GLY A 51 9.50 5.49 9.29
CA GLY A 51 9.34 4.14 8.75
C GLY A 51 7.90 3.79 8.44
N VAL A 52 7.69 2.62 7.85
CA VAL A 52 6.35 2.08 7.53
C VAL A 52 6.20 0.69 8.14
N HIS A 53 5.08 0.46 8.83
CA HIS A 53 4.70 -0.87 9.32
C HIS A 53 3.65 -1.49 8.37
N LEU A 54 3.96 -2.66 7.80
CA LEU A 54 3.13 -3.29 6.80
C LEU A 54 2.26 -4.41 7.40
N TYR A 55 0.94 -4.28 7.32
CA TYR A 55 -0.01 -5.34 7.65
C TYR A 55 -0.18 -6.29 6.47
N THR A 56 0.42 -7.48 6.57
CA THR A 56 0.54 -8.42 5.45
C THR A 56 -0.63 -9.40 5.32
N MET A 57 -1.53 -9.45 6.30
CA MET A 57 -2.68 -10.37 6.35
C MET A 57 -2.29 -11.84 6.08
N ASN A 58 -1.18 -12.29 6.68
CA ASN A 58 -0.60 -13.64 6.50
C ASN A 58 -0.13 -13.93 5.06
N ASN A 59 0.14 -12.91 4.25
CA ASN A 59 0.64 -13.03 2.89
C ASN A 59 2.08 -12.49 2.81
N ALA A 60 3.06 -13.38 3.00
CA ALA A 60 4.48 -13.03 2.96
C ALA A 60 4.94 -12.53 1.59
N GLU A 61 4.37 -13.03 0.50
CA GLU A 61 4.76 -12.64 -0.86
C GLU A 61 4.39 -11.18 -1.17
N THR A 62 3.23 -10.73 -0.68
CA THR A 62 2.84 -9.32 -0.76
C THR A 62 3.82 -8.43 0.00
N ALA A 63 4.25 -8.88 1.19
CA ALA A 63 5.21 -8.16 2.02
C ALA A 63 6.58 -8.02 1.34
N LYS A 64 7.09 -9.15 0.82
CA LYS A 64 8.36 -9.20 0.09
C LYS A 64 8.35 -8.29 -1.12
N TYR A 65 7.28 -8.33 -1.91
CA TYR A 65 7.14 -7.50 -3.10
C TYR A 65 7.20 -6.01 -2.74
N ILE A 66 6.40 -5.58 -1.76
CA ILE A 66 6.36 -4.17 -1.32
C ILE A 66 7.74 -3.75 -0.80
N HIS A 67 8.36 -4.56 0.07
CA HIS A 67 9.70 -4.29 0.59
C HIS A 67 10.74 -4.16 -0.53
N GLN A 68 10.75 -5.08 -1.49
CA GLN A 68 11.68 -5.04 -2.63
C GLN A 68 11.50 -3.74 -3.43
N ALA A 69 10.26 -3.32 -3.68
CA ALA A 69 9.95 -2.12 -4.44
C ALA A 69 10.35 -0.81 -3.71
N THR A 70 10.30 -0.78 -2.37
CA THR A 70 10.41 0.48 -1.62
C THR A 70 11.62 0.60 -0.69
N HIS A 71 12.33 -0.48 -0.35
CA HIS A 71 13.38 -0.44 0.69
C HIS A 71 14.47 0.61 0.41
N ALA A 72 14.87 0.78 -0.85
CA ALA A 72 15.91 1.74 -1.24
C ALA A 72 15.55 3.19 -0.92
N LEU A 73 14.25 3.52 -0.84
CA LEU A 73 13.77 4.87 -0.53
C LEU A 73 14.09 5.29 0.91
N PHE A 74 14.19 4.32 1.83
CA PHE A 74 14.46 4.58 3.24
C PHE A 74 15.96 4.77 3.54
N ASN A 75 16.85 4.45 2.59
CA ASN A 75 18.31 4.54 2.78
C ASN A 75 18.84 5.99 2.73
N HIS A 76 18.01 6.96 2.36
CA HIS A 76 18.42 8.37 2.23
C HIS A 76 18.39 9.16 3.56
N GLN A 77 17.92 8.56 4.67
CA GLN A 77 17.78 9.25 5.96
C GLN A 77 19.07 9.34 6.81
N SER A 78 20.23 8.93 6.29
CA SER A 78 21.49 8.86 7.05
C SER A 78 22.52 9.95 6.75
N LEU A 79 22.16 11.01 6.01
CA LEU A 79 23.07 12.12 5.67
C LEU A 79 22.73 13.46 6.34
N GLY A 80 21.99 13.44 7.46
CA GLY A 80 21.70 14.61 8.28
C GLY A 80 22.59 14.72 9.51
#